data_AF-A0A1H8CZ77-F1
#
_entry.id   AF-A0A1H8CZ77-F1
#
_cell.length_a   1.000
_cell.length_b   1.000
_cell.length_c   1.000
_cell.angle_alpha   90.00
_cell.angle_beta   90.00
_cell.angle_gamma   90.00
#
_symmetry.space_group_name_H-M   'P 1'
#
loop_
_entity.id
_entity.type
_entity.pdbx_description
1 polymer ?
#
loop_
_entity_poly.entity_id
_entity_poly.type
_entity_poly.pdbx_seq_one_letter_code
_entity_poly.pdbx_strand_id
1 'polypeptide(L)' 'MQQHNTTRRYILFVTAVLIFALHSCVSVKPYQRAYLNDENMQPGKRDIEKFEEGAHTYREGASGGGNGKASGGCGCN' A
#
# COMPACT_ATOMS: atom_id res chain seq x y z
N MET A 1 42.60 7.84 7.24
CA MET A 1 42.10 6.56 7.80
C MET A 1 40.74 6.64 8.51
N GLN A 2 40.20 7.82 8.87
CA GLN A 2 38.92 7.91 9.61
C GLN A 2 37.64 7.79 8.73
N GLN A 3 37.70 8.08 7.42
CA GLN A 3 36.53 8.07 6.53
C GLN A 3 35.96 6.67 6.22
N HIS A 4 36.79 5.62 6.20
CA HIS A 4 36.32 4.25 5.96
C HIS A 4 35.56 3.65 7.16
N ASN A 5 35.86 4.09 8.38
CA ASN A 5 35.21 3.58 9.58
C ASN A 5 33.84 4.25 9.82
N THR A 6 33.71 5.53 9.47
CA THR A 6 32.43 6.26 9.52
C THR A 6 31.45 5.78 8.45
N THR A 7 31.90 5.58 7.20
CA THR A 7 31.06 4.99 6.13
C THR A 7 30.63 3.57 6.46
N ARG A 8 31.51 2.72 7.00
CA ARG A 8 31.15 1.38 7.48
C ARG A 8 30.11 1.42 8.60
N ARG A 9 30.22 2.37 9.55
CA ARG A 9 29.22 2.58 10.60
C ARG A 9 27.85 3.02 10.05
N TYR A 10 27.83 3.92 9.06
CA TYR A 10 26.59 4.32 8.40
C TYR A 10 25.94 3.18 7.62
N ILE A 11 26.73 2.36 6.91
CA ILE A 11 26.22 1.17 6.21
C ILE A 11 25.58 0.21 7.22
N LEU A 12 26.26 -0.09 8.33
CA LEU A 12 25.72 -0.96 9.38
C LEU A 12 24.41 -0.42 9.98
N PHE A 13 24.33 0.89 10.19
CA PHE A 13 23.12 1.55 10.69
C PHE A 13 21.96 1.43 9.69
N VAL A 14 22.19 1.73 8.41
CA VAL A 14 21.17 1.61 7.35
C VAL A 14 20.69 0.17 7.21
N THR A 15 21.60 -0.81 7.22
CA THR A 15 21.22 -2.23 7.15
C THR A 15 20.39 -2.67 8.35
N ALA A 16 20.70 -2.18 9.55
CA ALA A 16 19.93 -2.50 10.74
C ALA A 16 18.50 -1.96 10.66
N VAL A 17 18.33 -0.70 10.24
CA VAL A 17 17.01 -0.08 10.04
C VAL A 17 16.17 -0.85 9.02
N LEU A 18 16.79 -1.28 7.92
CA LEU A 18 16.11 -2.05 6.86
C LEU A 18 15.60 -3.42 7.35
N ILE A 19 16.38 -4.11 8.19
CA ILE A 19 15.97 -5.39 8.78
C ILE A 19 14.80 -5.17 9.75
N PHE A 20 14.85 -4.14 10.59
CA PHE A 20 13.76 -3.83 11.52
C PHE A 20 12.43 -3.51 10.83
N ALA A 21 12.46 -2.87 9.66
CA ALA A 21 11.25 -2.53 8.90
C ALA A 21 10.48 -3.75 8.38
N LEU A 22 11.13 -4.91 8.22
CA LEU A 22 10.51 -6.14 7.70
C LEU A 22 9.78 -6.97 8.77
N HIS A 23 9.91 -6.63 10.05
CA HIS A 23 9.33 -7.40 11.17
C HIS A 23 7.81 -7.18 11.40
N SER A 24 7.13 -6.36 10.59
CA SER A 24 5.72 -6.01 10.80
C SER A 24 4.71 -7.03 10.23
N CYS A 25 5.16 -8.06 9.51
CA CYS A 25 4.26 -9.06 8.92
C CYS A 25 3.87 -10.13 9.96
N VAL A 26 2.58 -10.23 10.29
CA VAL A 26 2.04 -11.23 11.22
C VAL A 26 1.05 -12.17 10.52
N SER A 27 1.12 -13.46 10.82
CA SER A 27 0.19 -14.45 10.27
C SER A 27 -1.17 -14.37 10.97
N VAL A 28 -2.24 -14.18 10.18
CA VAL A 28 -3.61 -14.12 10.68
C VAL A 28 -4.17 -15.53 10.86
N LYS A 29 -4.80 -15.77 12.02
CA LYS A 29 -5.38 -17.07 12.35
C LYS A 29 -6.53 -17.41 11.38
N PRO A 30 -6.74 -18.69 11.02
CA PRO A 30 -7.69 -19.07 9.97
C PRO A 30 -9.12 -18.53 10.17
N TYR A 31 -9.62 -18.50 11.40
CA TYR A 31 -10.97 -18.02 11.73
C TYR A 31 -11.13 -16.50 11.63
N GLN A 32 -10.03 -15.73 11.76
CA GLN A 32 -10.07 -14.28 11.59
C GLN A 32 -10.10 -13.87 10.10
N ARG A 33 -9.77 -14.81 9.20
CA ARG A 33 -9.80 -14.57 7.75
C ARG A 33 -11.21 -14.36 7.20
N ALA A 34 -12.25 -14.83 7.92
CA ALA A 34 -13.63 -14.56 7.54
C ALA A 34 -13.95 -13.05 7.55
N TYR A 35 -13.44 -12.32 8.54
CA TYR A 35 -13.60 -10.86 8.62
C TYR A 35 -12.74 -10.13 7.58
N LEU A 36 -11.51 -10.60 7.34
CA LEU A 36 -10.64 -10.00 6.33
C LEU A 36 -11.18 -10.18 4.90
N ASN A 37 -11.88 -11.28 4.63
CA ASN A 37 -12.51 -11.57 3.35
C ASN A 37 -13.97 -11.09 3.28
N ASP A 38 -14.40 -10.24 4.21
CA ASP A 38 -15.71 -9.62 4.17
C ASP A 38 -15.86 -8.79 2.89
N GLU A 39 -17.01 -8.88 2.23
CA GLU A 39 -17.31 -8.15 0.99
C GLU A 39 -17.11 -6.64 1.14
N ASN A 40 -17.39 -6.09 2.32
CA ASN A 40 -17.21 -4.67 2.60
C ASN A 40 -15.74 -4.28 2.78
N MET A 41 -14.84 -5.24 3.04
CA MET A 41 -13.40 -5.03 3.23
C MET A 41 -12.59 -5.37 1.97
N GLN A 42 -13.24 -5.80 0.89
CA GLN A 42 -12.56 -6.08 -0.37
C GLN A 42 -11.97 -4.77 -0.95
N PRO A 43 -10.69 -4.78 -1.35
CA PRO A 43 -10.07 -3.60 -1.94
C PRO A 43 -10.69 -3.32 -3.31
N GLY A 44 -11.24 -2.12 -3.46
CA GLY A 44 -11.87 -1.66 -4.68
C GLY A 44 -13.19 -0.97 -4.41
N LYS A 45 -13.78 -0.41 -5.46
CA LYS A 45 -15.08 0.25 -5.38
C LYS A 45 -16.18 -0.71 -5.80
N ARG A 46 -17.32 -0.60 -5.15
CA ARG A 46 -18.55 -1.29 -5.53
C ARG A 46 -19.05 -0.75 -6.86
N ASP A 47 -19.90 -1.51 -7.54
CA ASP A 47 -20.40 -1.09 -8.87
C ASP A 47 -21.21 0.21 -8.81
N ILE A 48 -21.91 0.47 -7.71
CA ILE A 48 -22.63 1.73 -7.48
C ILE A 48 -21.64 2.89 -7.27
N GLU A 49 -20.55 2.67 -6.54
CA GLU A 49 -19.51 3.68 -6.27
C GLU A 49 -18.70 4.00 -7.53
N LYS A 50 -18.54 3.05 -8.46
CA LYS A 50 -17.92 3.29 -9.78
C LYS A 50 -18.76 4.24 -10.63
N PHE A 51 -20.09 4.17 -10.55
CA PHE A 51 -20.98 5.06 -11.29
C PHE A 51 -20.86 6.50 -10.76
N GLU A 52 -20.88 6.67 -9.44
CA GLU A 52 -20.69 7.97 -8.79
C GLU A 52 -19.29 8.55 -9.07
N GLU A 53 -18.24 7.73 -8.95
CA GLU A 53 -16.88 8.15 -9.31
C GLU A 53 -16.76 8.54 -10.78
N GLY A 54 -17.46 7.89 -11.70
CA GLY A 54 -17.49 8.29 -13.11
C GLY A 54 -17.97 9.73 -13.28
N ALA A 55 -18.99 10.14 -12.51
CA ALA A 55 -19.49 11.51 -12.50
C ALA A 55 -18.48 12.49 -11.87
N HIS A 56 -17.83 12.11 -10.77
CA HIS A 56 -16.77 12.93 -10.16
C HIS A 56 -15.55 13.07 -11.06
N THR A 57 -15.09 12.00 -11.69
CA THR A 57 -13.96 11.98 -12.62
C THR A 57 -14.23 12.87 -13.82
N TYR A 58 -15.45 12.83 -14.36
CA TYR A 58 -15.85 13.69 -15.47
C TYR A 58 -15.85 15.18 -15.08
N ARG A 59 -16.20 15.51 -13.83
CA ARG A 59 -16.23 16.89 -13.32
C ARG A 59 -14.89 17.42 -12.83
N GLU A 60 -14.09 16.57 -12.20
CA GLU A 60 -12.89 16.94 -11.43
C GLU A 60 -11.58 16.56 -12.14
N GLY A 61 -11.66 15.79 -13.24
CA GLY A 61 -10.51 15.47 -14.10
C GLY A 61 -9.53 14.45 -13.50
N ALA A 62 -9.83 13.88 -12.34
CA ALA A 62 -9.03 12.83 -11.71
C ALA A 62 -9.89 11.91 -10.83
N SER A 63 -9.67 10.60 -10.94
CA SER A 63 -10.23 9.56 -10.07
C SER A 63 -9.20 9.16 -9.02
N GLY A 64 -9.49 9.40 -7.74
CA GLY A 64 -8.63 8.98 -6.63
C GLY A 64 -8.90 7.52 -6.22
N GLY A 65 -7.86 6.68 -6.27
CA GLY A 65 -7.78 5.38 -5.56
C GLY A 65 -8.81 4.32 -5.96
N GLY A 66 -8.38 3.27 -6.65
CA GLY A 66 -9.19 2.09 -6.98
C GLY A 66 -8.34 0.93 -7.51
N ASN A 67 -8.96 -0.23 -7.72
CA ASN A 67 -8.30 -1.45 -8.21
C ASN A 67 -8.43 -1.63 -9.73
N GLY A 68 -8.54 -0.54 -10.50
CA GLY A 68 -8.78 -0.57 -11.95
C GLY A 68 -7.74 0.21 -12.75
N LYS A 69 -7.53 -0.15 -14.02
CA LYS A 69 -6.61 0.55 -14.95
C LYS A 69 -6.89 2.06 -15.10
N ALA A 70 -8.06 2.52 -14.68
CA ALA A 70 -8.53 3.90 -14.82
C ALA A 70 -8.52 4.70 -13.50
N SER A 71 -8.06 4.14 -12.37
CA SER A 71 -7.92 4.92 -11.13
C SER A 71 -6.60 5.70 -11.16
N GLY A 72 -6.67 7.03 -11.17
CA GLY A 72 -5.55 7.98 -11.31
C GLY A 72 -4.62 8.09 -10.09
N GLY A 73 -4.24 6.98 -9.47
CA GLY A 73 -3.12 6.91 -8.53
C GLY A 73 -1.81 6.54 -9.23
N CYS A 74 -0.67 6.74 -8.56
CA CYS A 74 0.58 6.08 -8.95
C CYS A 74 0.31 4.57 -8.89
N GLY A 75 -0.01 3.98 -10.04
CA GLY A 75 -0.48 2.61 -10.20
C GLY A 75 0.61 1.59 -9.91
N CYS A 76 1.06 1.53 -8.67
CA CYS A 76 1.84 0.41 -8.16
C CYS A 76 0.88 -0.76 -7.96
N ASN A 77 0.89 -1.69 -8.92
CA ASN A 77 0.54 -3.07 -8.68
C ASN A 77 1.71 -3.74 -7.92
#